data_AF-A0A7S2VF09-F1
#
_entry.id   AF-A0A7S2VF09-F1
#
_cell.length_a   1.000
_cell.length_b   1.000
_cell.length_c   1.000
_cell.angle_alpha   90.00
_cell.angle_beta   90.00
_cell.angle_gamma   90.00
#
_symmetry.space_group_name_H-M   'P 1'
#
loop_
_entity.id
_entity.type
_entity.pdbx_description
1 polymer ?
#
loop_
_entity_poly.entity_id
_entity_poly.type
_entity_poly.pdbx_seq_one_letter_code
_entity_poly.pdbx_strand_id
1 'polypeptide(L)'
;KGLDFVKTKYNGMFASSRLQDATDTFPKFAWHELKLGNVLGKGGFGTVSEVKAIDMDPSVGSTSFRKSSEREEQPPAVAAAPPPLTSAHSAGRLSFFVNKDDVNSPHGNADDDEEVDDMESRQFIQQHCIRQGGDARYAVKVLSPEVVQNTALFLQGVLDLAVEARFLSDMEHPHIIKLRALGRQSPFENANAYQFFLVLDRLYDTLERRLEKWQGEGRKIGGGFGAAAKKKAATQFQAFYQKRIVVAYDLATAMEYLHKIDICYRDLKPENIGFDIRDDVKLFDFGL
;
A
#
# COMPACT_ATOMS: atom_id res chain seq x y z
N LYS A 1 7.99 -23.21 13.85
CA LYS A 1 9.06 -22.65 14.71
C LYS A 1 9.53 -21.27 14.24
N GLY A 2 10.06 -21.12 13.01
CA GLY A 2 10.51 -19.81 12.51
C GLY A 2 9.37 -18.81 12.25
N LEU A 3 8.32 -19.23 11.52
CA LEU A 3 7.15 -18.38 11.24
C LEU A 3 6.38 -17.99 12.51
N ASP A 4 6.23 -18.91 13.48
CA ASP A 4 5.59 -18.61 14.77
C ASP A 4 6.36 -17.52 15.56
N PHE A 5 7.69 -17.55 15.49
CA PHE A 5 8.52 -16.51 16.08
C PHE A 5 8.30 -15.16 15.39
N VAL A 6 8.23 -15.14 14.05
CA VAL A 6 7.95 -13.91 13.29
C VAL A 6 6.55 -13.39 13.60
N LYS A 7 5.54 -14.25 13.68
CA LYS A 7 4.16 -13.86 14.06
C LYS A 7 4.12 -13.24 15.46
N THR A 8 4.81 -13.86 16.42
CA THR A 8 4.94 -13.30 17.78
C THR A 8 5.62 -11.93 17.76
N LYS A 9 6.71 -11.78 16.98
CA LYS A 9 7.43 -10.52 16.84
C LYS A 9 6.55 -9.44 16.21
N TYR A 10 5.82 -9.76 15.13
CA TYR A 10 4.87 -8.87 14.47
C TYR A 10 3.78 -8.40 15.44
N ASN A 11 3.14 -9.31 16.16
CA ASN A 11 2.13 -8.96 17.16
C ASN A 11 2.71 -8.04 18.25
N GLY A 12 3.94 -8.32 18.71
CA GLY A 12 4.64 -7.49 19.68
C GLY A 12 4.93 -6.07 19.19
N MET A 13 5.22 -5.87 17.89
CA MET A 13 5.43 -4.54 17.31
C MET A 13 4.18 -3.66 17.38
N PHE A 14 3.01 -4.26 17.18
CA PHE A 14 1.74 -3.53 17.11
C PHE A 14 0.90 -3.60 18.39
N ALA A 15 1.37 -4.29 19.44
CA ALA A 15 0.62 -4.50 20.69
C ALA A 15 0.17 -3.19 21.38
N SER A 16 0.94 -2.11 21.23
CA SER A 16 0.60 -0.78 21.74
C SER A 16 0.33 0.24 20.62
N SER A 17 0.13 -0.23 19.38
CA SER A 17 -0.14 0.63 18.24
C SER A 17 -1.60 1.10 18.24
N ARG A 18 -1.85 2.28 17.65
CA ARG A 18 -3.19 2.80 17.40
C ARG A 18 -3.79 2.33 16.06
N LEU A 19 -3.00 1.62 15.25
CA LEU A 19 -3.45 1.01 14.00
C LEU A 19 -4.44 -0.13 14.29
N GLN A 20 -5.48 -0.31 13.47
CA GLN A 20 -6.63 -1.16 13.83
C GLN A 20 -6.57 -2.61 13.34
N ASP A 21 -6.12 -2.90 12.12
CA ASP A 21 -6.31 -4.26 11.57
C ASP A 21 -6.86 -4.31 10.17
N ALA A 22 -6.77 -3.26 9.35
CA ALA A 22 -7.64 -3.17 8.18
C ALA A 22 -7.29 -4.15 7.05
N THR A 23 -6.25 -4.99 7.20
CA THR A 23 -5.84 -5.92 6.12
C THR A 23 -6.94 -6.87 5.68
N ASP A 24 -7.86 -7.28 6.55
CA ASP A 24 -8.98 -8.18 6.21
C ASP A 24 -10.09 -7.50 5.40
N THR A 25 -10.16 -6.17 5.39
CA THR A 25 -11.15 -5.44 4.58
C THR A 25 -10.70 -5.26 3.12
N PHE A 26 -9.51 -5.73 2.75
CA PHE A 26 -9.00 -5.61 1.38
C PHE A 26 -9.32 -6.85 0.56
N PRO A 27 -9.65 -6.68 -0.74
CA PRO A 27 -9.83 -7.77 -1.67
C PRO A 27 -8.66 -8.74 -1.65
N LYS A 28 -8.96 -10.04 -1.70
CA LYS A 28 -7.95 -11.10 -1.69
C LYS A 28 -7.88 -11.83 -3.03
N PHE A 29 -6.66 -12.10 -3.51
CA PHE A 29 -6.44 -12.91 -4.70
C PHE A 29 -5.54 -14.11 -4.42
N ALA A 30 -5.80 -15.23 -5.06
CA ALA A 30 -4.86 -16.35 -5.12
C ALA A 30 -3.77 -16.06 -6.17
N TRP A 31 -2.56 -16.57 -5.93
CA TRP A 31 -1.42 -16.29 -6.80
C TRP A 31 -1.65 -16.65 -8.28
N HIS A 32 -2.33 -17.77 -8.55
CA HIS A 32 -2.60 -18.24 -9.91
C HIS A 32 -3.58 -17.36 -10.69
N GLU A 33 -4.36 -16.52 -10.00
CA GLU A 33 -5.28 -15.56 -10.63
C GLU A 33 -4.51 -14.41 -11.30
N LEU A 34 -3.28 -14.09 -10.86
CA LEU A 34 -2.51 -12.97 -11.39
C LEU A 34 -1.68 -13.39 -12.61
N LYS A 35 -1.83 -12.66 -13.72
CA LYS A 35 -0.92 -12.74 -14.88
C LYS A 35 0.07 -11.59 -14.82
N LEU A 36 1.35 -11.92 -14.65
CA LEU A 36 2.40 -10.92 -14.47
C LEU A 36 3.09 -10.56 -15.79
N GLY A 37 3.51 -9.30 -15.89
CA GLY A 37 4.35 -8.80 -16.98
C GLY A 37 5.78 -8.55 -16.53
N ASN A 38 6.35 -7.43 -17.01
CA ASN A 38 7.71 -7.04 -16.71
C ASN A 38 7.97 -6.80 -15.21
N VAL A 39 9.19 -7.12 -14.78
CA VAL A 39 9.73 -6.72 -13.48
C VAL A 39 9.98 -5.21 -13.49
N LEU A 40 9.37 -4.51 -12.55
CA LEU A 40 9.48 -3.06 -12.37
C LEU A 40 10.62 -2.68 -11.42
N GLY A 41 10.97 -3.58 -10.49
CA GLY A 41 12.05 -3.37 -9.54
C GLY A 41 12.38 -4.63 -8.74
N LYS A 42 13.61 -4.69 -8.24
CA LYS A 42 14.09 -5.70 -7.30
C LYS A 42 14.72 -4.98 -6.12
N GLY A 43 14.14 -5.17 -4.93
CA GLY A 43 14.69 -4.68 -3.66
C GLY A 43 15.53 -5.75 -2.97
N GLY A 44 15.98 -5.46 -1.75
CA GLY A 44 16.77 -6.40 -0.95
C GLY A 44 16.02 -7.69 -0.58
N PHE A 45 14.69 -7.62 -0.46
CA PHE A 45 13.85 -8.73 -0.01
C PHE A 45 12.76 -9.16 -1.01
N GLY A 46 12.46 -8.32 -2.00
CA GLY A 46 11.26 -8.49 -2.83
C GLY A 46 11.45 -8.15 -4.30
N THR A 47 10.58 -8.70 -5.13
CA THR A 47 10.43 -8.37 -6.55
C THR A 47 9.09 -7.69 -6.76
N VAL A 48 9.08 -6.62 -7.57
CA VAL A 48 7.88 -5.92 -7.99
C VAL A 48 7.67 -6.13 -9.48
N SER A 49 6.49 -6.60 -9.89
CA SER A 49 6.14 -6.85 -11.29
C SER A 49 4.81 -6.20 -11.64
N GLU A 50 4.60 -5.84 -12.91
CA GLU A 50 3.29 -5.35 -13.36
C GLU A 50 2.25 -6.47 -13.40
N VAL A 51 0.99 -6.16 -13.08
CA VAL A 51 -0.14 -7.08 -13.21
C VAL A 51 -0.83 -6.81 -14.55
N LYS A 52 -0.76 -7.77 -15.48
CA LYS A 52 -1.29 -7.66 -16.85
C LYS A 52 -2.74 -8.10 -16.98
N ALA A 53 -3.15 -9.07 -16.18
CA ALA A 53 -4.53 -9.52 -16.12
C ALA A 53 -4.78 -10.21 -14.78
N ILE A 54 -6.05 -10.31 -14.42
CA ILE A 54 -6.51 -11.10 -13.28
C ILE A 54 -7.59 -12.04 -13.82
N ASP A 55 -7.36 -13.34 -13.71
CA ASP A 55 -8.30 -14.39 -14.09
C ASP A 55 -8.91 -14.93 -12.79
N MET A 56 -10.03 -14.35 -12.36
CA MET A 56 -10.69 -14.73 -11.11
C MET A 56 -11.23 -16.16 -11.19
N ASP A 57 -10.96 -16.96 -10.16
CA ASP A 57 -11.51 -18.30 -10.02
C ASP A 57 -12.98 -18.21 -9.54
N PRO A 58 -13.97 -18.65 -10.35
CA PRO A 58 -15.38 -18.55 -10.01
C PRO A 58 -15.79 -19.50 -8.87
N SER A 59 -14.99 -20.52 -8.55
CA SER A 59 -15.28 -21.46 -7.44
C SER A 59 -14.97 -20.89 -6.05
N VAL A 60 -14.40 -19.69 -6.00
CA VAL A 60 -13.70 -19.16 -4.83
C VAL A 60 -14.47 -18.04 -4.12
N GLY A 61 -15.67 -17.70 -4.62
CA GLY A 61 -16.61 -16.75 -4.01
C GLY A 61 -17.51 -17.32 -2.90
N SER A 62 -17.41 -18.61 -2.55
CA SER A 62 -18.33 -19.26 -1.57
C SER A 62 -17.65 -19.83 -0.32
N THR A 63 -16.35 -19.63 -0.12
CA THR A 63 -15.67 -20.15 1.08
C THR A 63 -15.65 -19.09 2.17
N SER A 64 -16.67 -19.15 3.02
CA SER A 64 -16.76 -18.48 4.31
C SER A 64 -15.40 -18.42 5.01
N PHE A 65 -14.95 -17.22 5.37
CA PHE A 65 -13.93 -17.06 6.40
C PHE A 65 -14.55 -17.49 7.73
N ARG A 66 -14.41 -18.77 8.09
CA ARG A 66 -14.65 -19.18 9.47
C ARG A 66 -13.60 -18.51 10.33
N LYS A 67 -14.00 -17.45 11.03
CA LYS A 67 -13.31 -16.91 12.19
C LYS A 67 -13.01 -18.10 13.12
N SER A 68 -11.76 -18.55 13.16
CA SER A 68 -11.34 -19.54 14.14
C SER A 68 -11.56 -18.90 15.51
N SER A 69 -12.56 -19.38 16.24
CA SER A 69 -12.85 -18.97 17.60
C SER A 69 -11.64 -19.30 18.48
N GLU A 70 -10.74 -18.35 18.65
CA GLU A 70 -9.86 -18.34 19.81
C GLU A 70 -10.77 -18.08 21.02
N ARG A 71 -10.88 -19.07 21.91
CA ARG A 71 -11.50 -18.88 23.21
C ARG A 71 -10.60 -17.93 23.99
N GLU A 72 -10.96 -16.65 24.05
CA GLU A 72 -10.46 -15.75 25.08
C GLU A 72 -10.98 -16.25 26.44
N GLU A 73 -10.10 -16.81 27.25
CA GLU A 73 -10.36 -16.94 28.69
C GLU A 73 -10.41 -15.54 29.30
N GLN A 74 -11.59 -15.18 29.84
CA GLN A 74 -11.79 -13.95 30.59
C GLN A 74 -10.87 -13.91 31.82
N PRO A 75 -10.10 -12.83 32.06
CA PRO A 75 -9.51 -12.60 33.37
C PRO A 75 -10.58 -12.12 34.37
N PRO A 76 -10.43 -12.42 35.67
CA PRO A 76 -11.46 -12.15 36.67
C PRO A 76 -11.61 -10.66 36.96
N ALA A 77 -12.85 -10.26 37.24
CA ALA A 77 -13.31 -8.90 37.49
C ALA A 77 -12.64 -8.23 38.70
N VAL A 78 -12.24 -6.97 38.54
CA VAL A 78 -11.95 -6.05 39.65
C VAL A 78 -12.59 -4.69 39.37
N ALA A 79 -13.07 -4.06 40.44
CA ALA A 79 -14.14 -3.07 40.53
C ALA A 79 -13.96 -1.72 39.80
N ALA A 80 -15.11 -1.09 39.54
CA ALA A 80 -15.36 0.11 38.76
C ALA A 80 -14.84 1.44 39.36
N ALA A 81 -14.59 2.41 38.47
CA ALA A 81 -14.48 3.86 38.76
C ALA A 81 -15.12 4.66 37.58
N PRO A 82 -15.58 5.92 37.79
CA PRO A 82 -16.67 6.55 37.04
C PRO A 82 -16.23 7.24 35.72
N PRO A 83 -17.16 7.67 34.84
CA PRO A 83 -16.83 8.09 33.48
C PRO A 83 -16.48 9.58 33.39
N PRO A 84 -15.71 10.00 32.37
CA PRO A 84 -15.85 11.35 31.84
C PRO A 84 -16.36 11.35 30.39
N LEU A 85 -17.47 12.07 30.23
CA LEU A 85 -17.79 13.05 29.19
C LEU A 85 -17.55 12.68 27.72
N THR A 86 -18.70 12.46 27.08
CA THR A 86 -19.04 12.55 25.67
C THR A 86 -18.20 13.53 24.83
N SER A 87 -17.59 13.02 23.76
CA SER A 87 -17.64 13.67 22.44
C SER A 87 -17.91 12.60 21.39
N ALA A 88 -19.05 12.71 20.74
CA ALA A 88 -19.45 11.85 19.64
C ALA A 88 -18.68 12.27 18.39
N HIS A 89 -17.70 11.46 18.00
CA HIS A 89 -17.27 11.38 16.61
C HIS A 89 -17.41 9.93 16.18
N SER A 90 -18.48 9.67 15.43
CA SER A 90 -18.71 8.41 14.74
C SER A 90 -17.51 8.11 13.84
N ALA A 91 -16.83 6.99 14.08
CA ALA A 91 -15.94 6.39 13.11
C ALA A 91 -16.78 6.01 11.89
N GLY A 92 -16.69 6.83 10.84
CA GLY A 92 -17.35 6.59 9.57
C GLY A 92 -16.72 5.38 8.89
N ARG A 93 -17.53 4.35 8.68
CA ARG A 93 -17.28 3.19 7.81
C ARG A 93 -16.74 3.67 6.46
N LEU A 94 -15.63 3.10 6.00
CA LEU A 94 -15.04 3.35 4.68
C LEU A 94 -15.99 2.82 3.59
N SER A 95 -16.97 3.64 3.19
CA SER A 95 -17.75 3.44 1.98
C SER A 95 -17.03 4.10 0.80
N PHE A 96 -16.52 3.32 -0.14
CA PHE A 96 -16.12 3.86 -1.44
C PHE A 96 -17.36 4.07 -2.33
N PHE A 97 -17.34 5.15 -3.11
CA PHE A 97 -18.45 5.81 -3.81
C PHE A 97 -19.43 4.90 -4.57
N VAL A 98 -20.65 4.80 -4.03
CA VAL A 98 -21.91 4.69 -4.80
C VAL A 98 -22.91 5.67 -4.17
N ASN A 99 -23.49 6.58 -4.97
CA ASN A 99 -24.59 7.45 -4.52
C ASN A 99 -25.77 6.56 -4.11
N LYS A 100 -26.15 6.60 -2.84
CA LYS A 100 -27.14 5.71 -2.22
C LYS A 100 -28.54 6.31 -2.19
N ASP A 101 -28.96 6.95 -3.28
CA ASP A 101 -30.29 7.59 -3.37
C ASP A 101 -31.31 6.85 -4.25
N ASP A 102 -30.96 5.73 -4.87
CA ASP A 102 -31.94 4.89 -5.57
C ASP A 102 -31.62 3.42 -5.36
N VAL A 103 -32.26 2.78 -4.38
CA VAL A 103 -32.84 1.42 -4.42
C VAL A 103 -33.44 1.13 -3.03
N ASN A 104 -34.76 1.04 -2.99
CA ASN A 104 -35.51 0.51 -1.86
C ASN A 104 -35.54 -1.02 -1.98
N SER A 105 -34.91 -1.78 -1.08
CA SER A 105 -35.13 -3.23 -0.96
C SER A 105 -34.67 -3.80 0.39
N PRO A 106 -35.25 -4.92 0.86
CA PRO A 106 -35.47 -5.22 2.27
C PRO A 106 -34.32 -5.96 2.94
N HIS A 107 -34.29 -5.86 4.27
CA HIS A 107 -33.37 -6.47 5.22
C HIS A 107 -32.80 -7.85 4.80
N GLY A 108 -31.51 -7.87 4.43
CA GLY A 108 -30.65 -9.05 4.33
C GLY A 108 -29.73 -9.18 5.56
N ASN A 109 -29.20 -10.39 5.80
CA ASN A 109 -28.31 -10.66 6.93
C ASN A 109 -26.95 -9.99 6.70
N ALA A 110 -26.31 -9.50 7.77
CA ALA A 110 -25.01 -8.81 7.68
C ALA A 110 -23.88 -9.67 7.07
N ASP A 111 -23.96 -10.99 7.17
CA ASP A 111 -22.99 -11.93 6.57
C ASP A 111 -23.12 -11.99 5.04
N ASP A 112 -24.34 -11.83 4.50
CA ASP A 112 -24.58 -11.80 3.05
C ASP A 112 -24.11 -10.46 2.44
N ASP A 113 -24.13 -9.37 3.22
CA ASP A 113 -23.70 -8.04 2.78
C ASP A 113 -22.16 -7.91 2.68
N GLU A 114 -21.38 -8.58 3.54
CA GLU A 114 -19.91 -8.55 3.51
C GLU A 114 -19.32 -9.39 2.35
N GLU A 115 -19.91 -10.53 2.01
CA GLU A 115 -19.45 -11.36 0.89
C GLU A 115 -19.73 -10.71 -0.49
N VAL A 116 -20.83 -9.94 -0.60
CA VAL A 116 -21.18 -9.20 -1.82
C VAL A 116 -20.19 -8.05 -2.07
N ASP A 117 -19.74 -7.35 -1.02
CA ASP A 117 -18.79 -6.23 -1.11
C ASP A 117 -17.37 -6.67 -1.53
N ASP A 118 -16.90 -7.84 -1.07
CA ASP A 118 -15.61 -8.40 -1.51
C ASP A 118 -15.65 -8.80 -3.00
N MET A 119 -16.73 -9.43 -3.45
CA MET A 119 -16.85 -9.86 -4.84
C MET A 119 -16.91 -8.66 -5.81
N GLU A 120 -17.67 -7.61 -5.48
CA GLU A 120 -17.71 -6.37 -6.27
C GLU A 120 -16.33 -5.69 -6.32
N SER A 121 -15.63 -5.63 -5.19
CA SER A 121 -14.30 -5.02 -5.10
C SER A 121 -13.25 -5.80 -5.91
N ARG A 122 -13.27 -7.14 -5.85
CA ARG A 122 -12.39 -8.00 -6.66
C ARG A 122 -12.68 -7.82 -8.15
N GLN A 123 -13.95 -7.82 -8.55
CA GLN A 123 -14.37 -7.58 -9.94
C GLN A 123 -13.93 -6.21 -10.44
N PHE A 124 -14.05 -5.16 -9.61
CA PHE A 124 -13.59 -3.82 -9.96
C PHE A 124 -12.09 -3.82 -10.27
N ILE A 125 -11.28 -4.42 -9.41
CA ILE A 125 -9.82 -4.52 -9.62
C ILE A 125 -9.52 -5.29 -10.91
N GLN A 126 -10.18 -6.43 -11.13
CA GLN A 126 -10.02 -7.23 -12.34
C GLN A 126 -10.32 -6.41 -13.61
N GLN A 127 -11.50 -5.78 -13.67
CA GLN A 127 -11.96 -5.02 -14.84
C GLN A 127 -11.09 -3.81 -15.14
N HIS A 128 -10.46 -3.21 -14.12
CA HIS A 128 -9.62 -2.01 -14.26
C HIS A 128 -8.12 -2.30 -14.25
N CYS A 129 -7.72 -3.58 -14.33
CA CYS A 129 -6.31 -4.00 -14.30
C CYS A 129 -5.46 -3.32 -15.38
N ILE A 130 -6.03 -3.10 -16.56
CA ILE A 130 -5.39 -2.40 -17.68
C ILE A 130 -6.09 -1.07 -17.94
N ARG A 131 -5.31 -0.01 -18.14
CA ARG A 131 -5.80 1.33 -18.48
C ARG A 131 -6.06 1.47 -19.99
N GLN A 132 -6.86 2.48 -20.35
CA GLN A 132 -6.96 2.91 -21.75
C GLN A 132 -5.57 3.34 -22.23
N GLY A 133 -4.98 2.56 -23.14
CA GLY A 133 -3.58 2.70 -23.56
C GLY A 133 -2.72 1.45 -23.36
N GLY A 134 -3.21 0.43 -22.64
CA GLY A 134 -2.53 -0.86 -22.47
C GLY A 134 -1.57 -0.92 -21.27
N ASP A 135 -1.41 0.18 -20.54
CA ASP A 135 -0.60 0.21 -19.33
C ASP A 135 -1.28 -0.52 -18.17
N ALA A 136 -0.49 -1.32 -17.44
CA ALA A 136 -0.96 -1.94 -16.20
C ALA A 136 -1.25 -0.87 -15.14
N ARG A 137 -2.41 -0.95 -14.51
CA ARG A 137 -2.80 -0.08 -13.40
C ARG A 137 -2.09 -0.45 -12.10
N TYR A 138 -1.83 -1.75 -11.92
CA TYR A 138 -1.33 -2.30 -10.67
C TYR A 138 0.05 -2.92 -10.83
N ALA A 139 0.77 -2.95 -9.71
CA ALA A 139 1.98 -3.73 -9.52
C ALA A 139 1.75 -4.73 -8.38
N VAL A 140 2.43 -5.88 -8.43
CA VAL A 140 2.44 -6.85 -7.34
C VAL A 140 3.83 -6.88 -6.72
N LYS A 141 3.90 -6.80 -5.39
CA LYS A 141 5.14 -6.99 -4.60
C LYS A 141 5.09 -8.37 -3.95
N VAL A 142 6.15 -9.14 -4.18
CA VAL A 142 6.35 -10.49 -3.61
C VAL A 142 7.77 -10.63 -3.08
N LEU A 143 8.00 -11.60 -2.20
CA LEU A 143 9.37 -11.97 -1.83
C LEU A 143 10.14 -12.50 -3.04
N SER A 144 11.41 -12.12 -3.14
CA SER A 144 12.23 -12.54 -4.27
C SER A 144 12.56 -14.04 -4.16
N PRO A 145 12.66 -14.78 -5.29
CA PRO A 145 13.01 -16.20 -5.28
C PRO A 145 14.30 -16.51 -4.52
N GLU A 146 15.27 -15.59 -4.55
CA GLU A 146 16.57 -15.72 -3.89
C GLU A 146 16.44 -15.62 -2.36
N VAL A 147 15.54 -14.77 -1.87
CA VAL A 147 15.27 -14.58 -0.44
C VAL A 147 14.61 -15.81 0.17
N VAL A 148 13.74 -16.50 -0.58
CA VAL A 148 13.08 -17.73 -0.14
C VAL A 148 14.08 -18.85 0.18
N GLN A 149 15.25 -18.85 -0.45
CA GLN A 149 16.24 -19.91 -0.29
C GLN A 149 17.03 -19.80 1.02
N ASN A 150 17.02 -18.63 1.68
CA ASN A 150 17.72 -18.40 2.94
C ASN A 150 16.70 -18.16 4.05
N THR A 151 16.64 -19.06 5.05
CA THR A 151 15.64 -18.98 6.12
C THR A 151 15.65 -17.65 6.87
N ALA A 152 16.81 -17.06 7.16
CA ALA A 152 16.87 -15.79 7.89
C ALA A 152 16.35 -14.63 7.04
N LEU A 153 16.77 -14.54 5.78
CA LEU A 153 16.29 -13.52 4.84
C LEU A 153 14.80 -13.71 4.54
N PHE A 154 14.34 -14.95 4.40
CA PHE A 154 12.94 -15.29 4.22
C PHE A 154 12.08 -14.81 5.40
N LEU A 155 12.46 -15.14 6.63
CA LEU A 155 11.71 -14.73 7.82
C LEU A 155 11.68 -13.22 8.01
N GLN A 156 12.79 -12.53 7.70
CA GLN A 156 12.83 -11.06 7.72
C GLN A 156 11.94 -10.48 6.61
N GLY A 157 12.02 -11.00 5.38
CA GLY A 157 11.18 -10.54 4.28
C GLY A 157 9.69 -10.75 4.55
N VAL A 158 9.29 -11.88 5.14
CA VAL A 158 7.90 -12.13 5.56
C VAL A 158 7.43 -11.07 6.56
N LEU A 159 8.27 -10.74 7.54
CA LEU A 159 7.96 -9.69 8.52
C LEU A 159 7.79 -8.33 7.84
N ASP A 160 8.74 -7.93 7.00
CA ASP A 160 8.74 -6.63 6.34
C ASP A 160 7.50 -6.49 5.44
N LEU A 161 7.15 -7.54 4.70
CA LEU A 161 5.96 -7.53 3.83
C LEU A 161 4.65 -7.48 4.63
N ALA A 162 4.58 -8.15 5.78
CA ALA A 162 3.43 -8.10 6.68
C ALA A 162 3.29 -6.73 7.35
N VAL A 163 4.40 -6.15 7.82
CA VAL A 163 4.45 -4.79 8.39
C VAL A 163 4.01 -3.75 7.36
N GLU A 164 4.48 -3.87 6.11
CA GLU A 164 4.07 -2.98 5.02
C GLU A 164 2.57 -3.10 4.73
N ALA A 165 2.02 -4.32 4.67
CA ALA A 165 0.58 -4.54 4.51
C ALA A 165 -0.21 -3.87 5.64
N ARG A 166 0.24 -4.05 6.89
CA ARG A 166 -0.38 -3.47 8.08
C ARG A 166 -0.46 -1.96 7.96
N PHE A 167 0.67 -1.29 7.74
CA PHE A 167 0.72 0.16 7.61
C PHE A 167 -0.17 0.67 6.48
N LEU A 168 -0.02 0.10 5.28
CA LEU A 168 -0.76 0.56 4.11
C LEU A 168 -2.26 0.27 4.17
N SER A 169 -2.69 -0.70 4.99
CA SER A 169 -4.12 -1.00 5.17
C SER A 169 -4.86 0.08 5.94
N ASP A 170 -4.19 0.77 6.86
CA ASP A 170 -4.77 1.80 7.71
C ASP A 170 -4.46 3.24 7.22
N MET A 171 -3.73 3.37 6.10
CA MET A 171 -3.30 4.68 5.57
C MET A 171 -4.09 5.09 4.33
N GLU A 172 -4.52 6.35 4.29
CA GLU A 172 -5.09 6.98 3.10
C GLU A 172 -4.57 8.40 2.94
N HIS A 173 -3.69 8.61 1.95
CA HIS A 173 -3.11 9.90 1.64
C HIS A 173 -2.75 9.98 0.14
N PRO A 174 -2.97 11.12 -0.56
CA PRO A 174 -2.69 11.25 -2.00
C PRO A 174 -1.22 11.05 -2.37
N HIS A 175 -0.29 11.23 -1.43
CA HIS A 175 1.16 11.10 -1.64
C HIS A 175 1.79 9.89 -0.94
N ILE A 176 0.98 8.90 -0.57
CA ILE A 176 1.43 7.57 -0.09
C ILE A 176 0.92 6.53 -1.09
N ILE A 177 1.71 5.49 -1.37
CA ILE A 177 1.31 4.40 -2.26
C ILE A 177 0.06 3.71 -1.72
N LYS A 178 -0.91 3.42 -2.58
CA LYS A 178 -2.16 2.78 -2.16
C LYS A 178 -2.07 1.26 -2.31
N LEU A 179 -2.37 0.54 -1.23
CA LEU A 179 -2.69 -0.88 -1.26
C LEU A 179 -4.06 -1.08 -1.91
N ARG A 180 -4.17 -2.08 -2.78
CA ARG A 180 -5.39 -2.38 -3.56
C ARG A 180 -5.96 -3.74 -3.23
N ALA A 181 -5.10 -4.73 -3.02
CA ALA A 181 -5.48 -6.08 -2.68
C ALA A 181 -4.29 -6.82 -2.04
N LEU A 182 -4.58 -7.96 -1.44
CA LEU A 182 -3.59 -8.82 -0.80
C LEU A 182 -3.64 -10.24 -1.37
N GLY A 183 -2.55 -10.97 -1.17
CA GLY A 183 -2.55 -12.41 -1.32
C GLY A 183 -3.52 -13.05 -0.33
N ARG A 184 -4.24 -14.07 -0.80
CA ARG A 184 -5.28 -14.75 0.00
C ARG A 184 -4.73 -15.40 1.27
N GLN A 185 -3.52 -15.92 1.23
CA GLN A 185 -2.95 -16.64 2.35
C GLN A 185 -2.24 -15.73 3.31
N SER A 186 -2.30 -16.06 4.60
CA SER A 186 -1.54 -15.37 5.63
C SER A 186 -0.03 -15.46 5.38
N PRO A 187 0.73 -14.39 5.66
CA PRO A 187 2.19 -14.42 5.61
C PRO A 187 2.81 -15.45 6.56
N PHE A 188 2.06 -15.92 7.57
CA PHE A 188 2.58 -16.78 8.64
C PHE A 188 2.15 -18.25 8.55
N GLU A 189 1.29 -18.62 7.59
CA GLU A 189 0.67 -19.95 7.54
C GLU A 189 1.42 -20.94 6.64
N ASN A 190 2.12 -20.48 5.60
CA ASN A 190 2.82 -21.34 4.66
C ASN A 190 4.25 -20.86 4.36
N ALA A 191 5.20 -21.79 4.30
CA ALA A 191 6.60 -21.50 3.96
C ALA A 191 6.83 -21.18 2.47
N ASN A 192 5.77 -21.14 1.65
CA ASN A 192 5.88 -20.80 0.23
C ASN A 192 5.66 -19.29 0.05
N ALA A 193 6.74 -18.60 -0.25
CA ALA A 193 6.82 -17.14 -0.29
C ALA A 193 5.92 -16.46 -1.35
N TYR A 194 5.47 -17.19 -2.37
CA TYR A 194 4.62 -16.62 -3.42
C TYR A 194 3.16 -16.48 -3.02
N GLN A 195 2.76 -17.02 -1.86
CA GLN A 195 1.35 -17.08 -1.49
C GLN A 195 0.85 -15.83 -0.75
N PHE A 196 1.75 -15.05 -0.14
CA PHE A 196 1.46 -13.71 0.36
C PHE A 196 2.12 -12.65 -0.50
N PHE A 197 1.33 -11.66 -0.91
CA PHE A 197 1.76 -10.61 -1.82
C PHE A 197 0.91 -9.36 -1.64
N LEU A 198 1.43 -8.21 -2.08
CA LEU A 198 0.70 -6.94 -2.06
C LEU A 198 0.40 -6.50 -3.48
N VAL A 199 -0.85 -6.18 -3.78
CA VAL A 199 -1.23 -5.50 -5.03
C VAL A 199 -1.31 -4.01 -4.74
N LEU A 200 -0.48 -3.22 -5.40
CA LEU A 200 -0.27 -1.79 -5.17
C LEU A 200 -0.59 -1.00 -6.44
N ASP A 201 -0.81 0.31 -6.31
CA ASP A 201 -0.78 1.21 -7.46
C ASP A 201 0.59 1.16 -8.16
N ARG A 202 0.58 1.11 -9.50
CA ARG A 202 1.82 1.09 -10.28
C ARG A 202 2.51 2.45 -10.28
N LEU A 203 3.80 2.44 -9.93
CA LEU A 203 4.73 3.55 -10.10
C LEU A 203 5.57 3.38 -11.38
N TYR A 204 5.94 4.49 -12.00
CA TYR A 204 6.60 4.56 -13.31
C TYR A 204 8.01 5.16 -13.21
N ASP A 205 8.30 5.93 -12.17
CA ASP A 205 9.63 6.49 -11.92
C ASP A 205 9.97 6.53 -10.43
N THR A 206 11.26 6.75 -10.10
CA THR A 206 11.74 7.01 -8.74
C THR A 206 12.42 8.38 -8.65
N LEU A 207 12.47 8.97 -7.45
CA LEU A 207 13.15 10.25 -7.24
C LEU A 207 14.66 10.11 -7.46
N GLU A 208 15.26 8.97 -7.09
CA GLU A 208 16.65 8.64 -7.41
C GLU A 208 16.97 8.87 -8.90
N ARG A 209 16.25 8.18 -9.80
CA ARG A 209 16.44 8.31 -11.26
C ARG A 209 16.18 9.71 -11.76
N ARG A 210 15.24 10.43 -11.15
CA ARG A 210 14.97 11.83 -11.51
C ARG A 210 16.09 12.75 -11.08
N LEU A 211 16.64 12.57 -9.89
CA LEU A 211 17.75 13.38 -9.38
C LEU A 211 18.96 13.29 -10.32
N GLU A 212 19.27 12.11 -10.86
CA GLU A 212 20.33 11.95 -11.87
C GLU A 212 20.11 12.82 -13.12
N LYS A 213 18.90 12.75 -13.70
CA LYS A 213 18.51 13.56 -14.87
C LYS A 213 18.55 15.06 -14.53
N TRP A 214 18.03 15.41 -13.36
CA TRP A 214 17.91 16.77 -12.86
C TRP A 214 19.26 17.43 -12.61
N GLN A 215 20.25 16.69 -12.11
CA GLN A 215 21.62 17.21 -11.98
C GLN A 215 22.20 17.61 -13.34
N GLY A 216 21.98 16.81 -14.38
CA GLY A 216 22.42 17.11 -15.74
C GLY A 216 21.71 18.33 -16.35
N GLU A 217 20.40 18.46 -16.13
CA GLU A 217 19.60 19.61 -16.57
C GLU A 217 20.03 20.91 -15.90
N GLY A 218 20.24 20.89 -14.58
CA GLY A 218 20.61 22.10 -13.81
C GLY A 218 21.93 22.70 -14.27
N ARG A 219 22.91 21.86 -14.63
CA ARG A 219 24.21 22.29 -15.19
C ARG A 219 24.09 23.01 -16.52
N LYS A 220 23.00 22.82 -17.26
CA LYS A 220 22.74 23.47 -18.56
C LYS A 220 22.06 24.83 -18.41
N ILE A 221 21.62 25.19 -17.21
CA ILE A 221 20.94 26.47 -16.95
C ILE A 221 22.00 27.53 -16.67
N GLY A 222 22.21 28.41 -17.66
CA GLY A 222 23.23 29.47 -17.61
C GLY A 222 24.32 29.27 -18.66
N GLY A 223 25.00 30.36 -19.04
CA GLY A 223 26.10 30.34 -20.02
C GLY A 223 25.99 31.34 -21.17
N GLY A 224 24.99 32.22 -21.19
CA GLY A 224 24.86 33.26 -22.22
C GLY A 224 25.19 34.66 -21.71
N PHE A 225 25.79 35.49 -22.57
CA PHE A 225 26.07 36.91 -22.29
C PHE A 225 24.92 37.80 -22.77
N GLY A 226 24.62 38.85 -22.00
CA GLY A 226 23.61 39.87 -22.34
C GLY A 226 22.25 39.72 -21.64
N ALA A 227 21.44 40.78 -21.68
CA ALA A 227 20.19 40.88 -20.94
C ALA A 227 19.13 39.84 -21.37
N ALA A 228 19.03 39.55 -22.67
CA ALA A 228 18.10 38.55 -23.21
C ALA A 228 18.45 37.13 -22.73
N ALA A 229 19.75 36.79 -22.71
CA ALA A 229 20.22 35.50 -22.19
C ALA A 229 19.95 35.37 -20.69
N LYS A 230 20.13 36.44 -19.91
CA LYS A 230 19.82 36.48 -18.47
C LYS A 230 18.33 36.27 -18.19
N LYS A 231 17.45 36.90 -18.97
CA LYS A 231 15.99 36.71 -18.85
C LYS A 231 15.59 35.25 -19.15
N LYS A 232 16.13 34.66 -20.23
CA LYS A 232 15.88 33.26 -20.59
C LYS A 232 16.35 32.30 -19.49
N ALA A 233 17.55 32.51 -18.94
CA ALA A 233 18.10 31.70 -17.86
C ALA A 233 17.23 31.77 -16.61
N ALA A 234 16.72 32.96 -16.24
CA ALA A 234 15.81 33.11 -15.10
C ALA A 234 14.50 32.33 -15.28
N THR A 235 13.89 32.37 -16.46
CA THR A 235 12.68 31.58 -16.76
C THR A 235 12.95 30.07 -16.72
N GLN A 236 14.09 29.62 -17.25
CA GLN A 236 14.48 28.21 -17.19
C GLN A 236 14.76 27.75 -15.76
N PHE A 237 15.42 28.58 -14.97
CA PHE A 237 15.65 28.34 -13.54
C PHE A 237 14.33 28.24 -12.78
N GLN A 238 13.41 29.17 -13.00
CA GLN A 238 12.09 29.14 -12.37
C GLN A 238 11.34 27.85 -12.72
N ALA A 239 11.26 27.48 -14.00
CA ALA A 239 10.62 26.25 -14.45
C ALA A 239 11.29 24.99 -13.88
N PHE A 240 12.61 25.01 -13.74
CA PHE A 240 13.39 23.95 -13.12
C PHE A 240 13.02 23.80 -11.63
N TYR A 241 13.10 24.86 -10.83
CA TYR A 241 12.83 24.72 -9.39
C TYR A 241 11.36 24.49 -9.06
N GLN A 242 10.42 25.00 -9.87
CA GLN A 242 8.99 24.87 -9.61
C GLN A 242 8.56 23.41 -9.38
N LYS A 243 8.91 22.49 -10.30
CA LYS A 243 8.53 21.08 -10.16
C LYS A 243 9.13 20.43 -8.89
N ARG A 244 10.34 20.83 -8.52
CA ARG A 244 11.07 20.26 -7.37
C ARG A 244 10.49 20.72 -6.04
N ILE A 245 10.06 21.99 -5.98
CA ILE A 245 9.37 22.55 -4.82
C ILE A 245 8.02 21.88 -4.63
N VAL A 246 7.27 21.60 -5.71
CA VAL A 246 6.01 20.84 -5.63
C VAL A 246 6.26 19.45 -5.05
N VAL A 247 7.24 18.70 -5.56
CA VAL A 247 7.60 17.38 -5.00
C VAL A 247 7.97 17.46 -3.52
N ALA A 248 8.75 18.47 -3.11
CA ALA A 248 9.13 18.64 -1.72
C ALA A 248 7.94 18.98 -0.82
N TYR A 249 7.01 19.82 -1.30
CA TYR A 249 5.79 20.17 -0.61
C TYR A 249 4.88 18.95 -0.43
N ASP A 250 4.62 18.22 -1.50
CA ASP A 250 3.78 17.01 -1.50
C ASP A 250 4.33 15.93 -0.55
N LEU A 251 5.66 15.72 -0.55
CA LEU A 251 6.30 14.83 0.42
C LEU A 251 6.16 15.33 1.86
N ALA A 252 6.27 16.64 2.10
CA ALA A 252 6.05 17.21 3.42
C ALA A 252 4.62 16.96 3.91
N THR A 253 3.60 17.02 3.03
CA THR A 253 2.22 16.70 3.40
C THR A 253 2.05 15.22 3.78
N ALA A 254 2.73 14.29 3.08
CA ALA A 254 2.72 12.88 3.44
C ALA A 254 3.35 12.63 4.81
N MET A 255 4.49 13.29 5.09
CA MET A 255 5.16 13.19 6.38
C MET A 255 4.32 13.80 7.51
N GLU A 256 3.68 14.94 7.26
CA GLU A 256 2.74 15.56 8.21
C GLU A 256 1.59 14.60 8.54
N TYR A 257 1.01 13.95 7.53
CA TYR A 257 -0.02 12.93 7.73
C TYR A 257 0.47 11.77 8.60
N LEU A 258 1.63 11.19 8.29
CA LEU A 258 2.19 10.09 9.08
C LEU A 258 2.43 10.48 10.54
N HIS A 259 2.96 11.68 10.77
CA HIS A 259 3.18 12.18 12.13
C HIS A 259 1.87 12.45 12.89
N LYS A 260 0.79 12.87 12.21
CA LYS A 260 -0.54 13.04 12.82
C LYS A 260 -1.15 11.73 13.33
N ILE A 261 -0.78 10.61 12.72
CA ILE A 261 -1.18 9.26 13.16
C ILE A 261 -0.08 8.55 13.95
N ASP A 262 0.90 9.31 14.45
CA ASP A 262 2.00 8.86 15.31
C ASP A 262 2.90 7.78 14.68
N ILE A 263 3.12 7.87 13.37
CA ILE A 263 3.97 6.97 12.61
C ILE A 263 5.24 7.69 12.17
N CYS A 264 6.39 7.07 12.45
CA CYS A 264 7.68 7.51 11.95
C CYS A 264 8.13 6.59 10.81
N TYR A 265 8.25 7.13 9.59
CA TYR A 265 8.58 6.36 8.39
C TYR A 265 10.01 5.77 8.41
N ARG A 266 10.97 6.49 9.01
CA ARG A 266 12.37 6.10 9.27
C ARG A 266 13.27 5.76 8.07
N ASP A 267 12.76 5.51 6.87
CA ASP A 267 13.56 5.17 5.69
C ASP A 267 13.36 6.16 4.52
N LEU A 268 13.29 7.46 4.85
CA LEU A 268 13.10 8.51 3.85
C LEU A 268 14.36 8.68 2.98
N LYS A 269 14.30 8.13 1.77
CA LYS A 269 15.37 8.20 0.77
C LYS A 269 14.82 8.27 -0.67
N PRO A 270 15.56 8.78 -1.66
CA PRO A 270 15.07 8.95 -3.03
C PRO A 270 14.59 7.66 -3.72
N GLU A 271 15.10 6.52 -3.31
CA GLU A 271 14.74 5.19 -3.80
C GLU A 271 13.32 4.81 -3.39
N ASN A 272 12.85 5.29 -2.24
CA ASN A 272 11.51 5.01 -1.68
C ASN A 272 10.48 6.10 -2.02
N ILE A 273 10.82 6.98 -2.96
CA ILE A 273 9.95 8.03 -3.45
C ILE A 273 9.69 7.78 -4.93
N GLY A 274 8.45 7.47 -5.27
CA GLY A 274 8.02 7.09 -6.60
C GLY A 274 7.11 8.12 -7.25
N PHE A 275 6.82 7.89 -8.53
CA PHE A 275 5.89 8.71 -9.30
C PHE A 275 4.87 7.84 -10.01
N ASP A 276 3.59 8.17 -9.87
CA ASP A 276 2.52 7.49 -10.60
C ASP A 276 2.42 7.98 -12.05
N ILE A 277 1.42 7.50 -12.79
CA ILE A 277 1.20 7.86 -14.21
C ILE A 277 0.89 9.34 -14.42
N ARG A 278 0.35 10.02 -13.39
CA ARG A 278 -0.02 11.44 -13.46
C ARG A 278 1.13 12.35 -13.06
N ASP A 279 2.30 11.77 -12.81
CA ASP A 279 3.48 12.46 -12.29
C ASP A 279 3.34 12.89 -10.82
N ASP A 280 2.36 12.34 -10.09
CA ASP A 280 2.18 12.61 -8.66
C ASP A 280 3.21 11.81 -7.84
N VAL A 281 3.85 12.47 -6.88
CA VAL A 281 4.80 11.81 -5.98
C VAL A 281 4.09 10.88 -5.00
N LYS A 282 4.68 9.70 -4.73
CA LYS A 282 4.20 8.70 -3.77
C LYS A 282 5.36 8.21 -2.91
N LEU A 283 5.20 8.28 -1.60
CA LEU A 283 6.06 7.55 -0.65
C LEU A 283 5.65 6.07 -0.66
N PHE A 284 6.62 5.15 -0.72
CA PHE A 284 6.38 3.71 -0.73
C PHE A 284 7.44 2.97 0.10
N ASP A 285 7.31 1.65 0.28
CA ASP A 285 8.23 0.80 1.07
C ASP A 285 8.15 1.08 2.59
N PHE A 286 7.10 0.55 3.23
CA PHE A 286 6.81 0.72 4.67
C PHE A 286 7.19 -0.51 5.50
N GLY A 287 8.15 -1.31 5.03
CA GLY A 287 8.51 -2.58 5.68
C GLY A 287 9.37 -2.46 6.95
N LEU A 288 9.78 -1.25 7.37
CA LEU A 288 10.78 -1.02 8.42
C LEU A 288 10.21 -0.56 9.76
#